data_AF-A0A1G6PXW2-F1
#
_entry.id   AF-A0A1G6PXW2-F1
#
_cell.length_a   1.000
_cell.length_b   1.000
_cell.length_c   1.000
_cell.angle_alpha   90.00
_cell.angle_beta   90.00
_cell.angle_gamma   90.00
#
_symmetry.space_group_name_H-M   'P 1'
#
loop_
_entity.id
_entity.type
_entity.pdbx_description
1 polymer ?
#
loop_
_entity_poly.entity_id
_entity_poly.type
_entity_poly.pdbx_seq_one_letter_code
_entity_poly.pdbx_strand_id
1 'polypeptide(L)'
;MSKNLSLLQSRKQSLLNGISDARSRANMWGDKISRLQEASNSLQADITALEADKGEIDTYEINAKRWKGKEETRFSGTYAEYKEQVQLFVKKTKQAKETIDDEIVRCEANRASCLTSAENLSMSLSTVEGRIRQEMEKE
;
A
#
# COMPACT_ATOMS: atom_id res chain seq x y z
N MET A 1 25.26 25.69 -35.71
CA MET A 1 24.42 24.70 -35.02
C MET A 1 24.10 23.56 -35.97
N SER A 2 24.92 22.52 -35.89
CA SER A 2 24.87 21.34 -36.73
C SER A 2 23.56 20.58 -36.51
N LYS A 3 23.07 19.88 -37.54
CA LYS A 3 21.89 19.01 -37.41
C LYS A 3 22.05 17.99 -36.27
N ASN A 4 23.28 17.52 -36.03
CA ASN A 4 23.62 16.62 -34.93
C ASN A 4 23.42 17.26 -33.56
N LEU A 5 23.87 18.50 -33.36
CA LEU A 5 23.71 19.21 -32.10
C LEU A 5 22.22 19.42 -31.76
N SER A 6 21.40 19.79 -32.76
CA SER A 6 19.95 19.95 -32.57
C SER A 6 19.25 18.64 -32.18
N LEU A 7 19.64 17.50 -32.78
CA LEU A 7 19.12 16.18 -32.45
C LEU A 7 19.50 15.76 -31.02
N LEU A 8 20.76 16.00 -30.61
CA LEU A 8 21.22 15.69 -29.27
C LEU A 8 20.49 16.54 -28.21
N GLN A 9 20.25 17.83 -28.47
CA GLN A 9 19.47 18.70 -27.60
C GLN A 9 18.00 18.24 -27.46
N SER A 10 17.37 17.84 -28.57
CA SER A 10 16.02 17.26 -28.53
C SER A 10 15.97 15.97 -27.69
N ARG A 11 16.97 15.09 -27.87
CA ARG A 11 17.09 13.86 -27.07
C ARG A 11 17.32 14.15 -25.59
N LYS A 12 18.13 15.16 -25.26
CA LYS A 12 18.32 15.65 -23.88
C LYS A 12 16.98 16.02 -23.25
N GLN A 13 16.16 16.81 -23.94
CA GLN A 13 14.86 17.23 -23.43
C GLN A 13 13.91 16.04 -23.23
N SER A 14 13.86 15.09 -24.17
CA SER A 14 13.06 13.88 -24.03
C SER A 14 13.46 13.05 -22.81
N LEU A 15 14.77 12.90 -22.55
CA LEU A 15 15.29 12.20 -21.37
C LEU A 15 14.92 12.92 -20.07
N LEU A 16 15.05 14.25 -20.02
CA LEU A 16 14.64 15.06 -18.87
C LEU A 16 13.16 14.88 -18.54
N ASN A 17 12.30 14.91 -19.56
CA ASN A 17 10.87 14.67 -19.39
C ASN A 17 10.61 13.26 -18.85
N GLY A 18 11.27 12.24 -19.42
CA GLY A 18 11.13 10.86 -18.94
C GLY A 18 11.57 10.68 -17.47
N ILE A 19 12.66 11.35 -17.05
CA ILE A 19 13.12 11.34 -15.65
C ILE A 19 12.06 11.97 -14.74
N SER A 20 11.51 13.11 -15.15
CA SER A 20 10.45 13.81 -14.41
C SER A 20 9.22 12.93 -14.26
N ASP A 21 8.76 12.30 -15.34
CA ASP A 21 7.59 11.42 -15.35
C ASP A 21 7.78 10.16 -14.48
N ALA A 22 8.98 9.56 -14.53
CA ALA A 22 9.33 8.42 -13.69
C ALA A 22 9.32 8.79 -12.20
N ARG A 23 9.90 9.93 -11.83
CA ARG A 23 9.90 10.44 -10.45
C ARG A 23 8.50 10.81 -9.97
N SER A 24 7.70 11.46 -10.81
CA SER A 24 6.30 11.78 -10.52
C SER A 24 5.49 10.53 -10.19
N ARG A 25 5.59 9.48 -11.02
CA ARG A 25 4.95 8.19 -10.74
C ARG A 25 5.47 7.53 -9.47
N ALA A 26 6.78 7.59 -9.21
CA ALA A 26 7.35 7.07 -7.96
C ALA A 26 6.76 7.77 -6.71
N ASN A 27 6.52 9.08 -6.79
CA ASN A 27 5.86 9.84 -5.72
C ASN A 27 4.40 9.42 -5.55
N MET A 28 3.64 9.27 -6.64
CA MET A 28 2.25 8.76 -6.57
C MET A 28 2.16 7.39 -5.89
N TRP A 29 3.11 6.48 -6.18
CA TRP A 29 3.19 5.21 -5.47
C TRP A 29 3.54 5.39 -3.99
N GLY A 30 4.45 6.32 -3.66
CA GLY A 30 4.77 6.68 -2.27
C GLY A 30 3.56 7.20 -1.48
N ASP A 31 2.75 8.06 -2.08
CA ASP A 31 1.53 8.58 -1.46
C ASP A 31 0.51 7.45 -1.22
N LYS A 32 0.36 6.55 -2.20
CA LYS A 32 -0.52 5.38 -2.08
C LYS A 32 -0.04 4.43 -0.98
N ILE A 33 1.26 4.16 -0.89
CA ILE A 33 1.86 3.34 0.18
C ILE A 33 1.53 3.94 1.55
N SER A 34 1.73 5.25 1.72
CA SER A 34 1.47 5.94 2.99
C SER A 34 0.01 5.78 3.44
N ARG A 35 -0.95 6.00 2.52
CA ARG A 35 -2.38 5.82 2.80
C ARG A 35 -2.75 4.37 3.14
N LEU A 36 -2.12 3.39 2.48
CA LEU A 36 -2.35 1.98 2.76
C LEU A 36 -1.76 1.57 4.12
N GLN A 37 -0.60 2.10 4.49
CA GLN A 37 0.01 1.88 5.81
C GLN A 37 -0.88 2.46 6.93
N GLU A 38 -1.41 3.66 6.75
CA GLU A 38 -2.38 4.26 7.68
C GLU A 38 -3.64 3.38 7.85
N ALA A 39 -4.20 2.89 6.74
CA ALA A 39 -5.36 2.00 6.76
C ALA A 39 -5.05 0.66 7.43
N SER A 40 -3.89 0.05 7.13
CA SER A 40 -3.45 -1.22 7.73
C SER A 40 -3.25 -1.10 9.24
N ASN A 41 -2.66 0.01 9.69
CA ASN A 41 -2.47 0.29 11.12
C ASN A 41 -3.79 0.53 11.84
N SER A 42 -4.73 1.25 11.20
CA SER A 42 -6.07 1.46 11.75
C SER A 42 -6.83 0.14 11.90
N LEU A 43 -6.81 -0.71 10.87
CA LEU A 43 -7.39 -2.05 10.93
C LEU A 43 -6.75 -2.92 12.01
N GLN A 44 -5.43 -2.82 12.20
CA GLN A 44 -4.75 -3.54 13.26
C GLN A 44 -5.25 -3.12 14.65
N ALA A 45 -5.45 -1.82 14.87
CA ALA A 45 -6.01 -1.31 16.11
C ALA A 45 -7.46 -1.80 16.33
N ASP A 46 -8.29 -1.76 15.30
CA ASP A 46 -9.67 -2.24 15.35
C ASP A 46 -9.75 -3.76 15.63
N ILE A 47 -8.86 -4.55 15.01
CA ILE A 47 -8.74 -5.99 15.29
C ILE A 47 -8.40 -6.22 16.76
N THR A 48 -7.42 -5.49 17.29
CA THR A 48 -7.00 -5.63 18.69
C THR A 48 -8.12 -5.24 19.67
N ALA A 49 -8.84 -4.15 19.41
CA ALA A 49 -9.98 -3.74 20.22
C ALA A 49 -11.09 -4.81 20.19
N LEU A 50 -11.43 -5.32 19.01
CA LEU A 50 -12.50 -6.30 18.87
C LEU A 50 -12.13 -7.67 19.46
N GLU A 51 -10.85 -8.06 19.43
CA GLU A 51 -10.36 -9.24 20.14
C GLU A 51 -10.43 -9.07 21.67
N ALA A 52 -10.18 -7.86 22.18
CA ALA A 52 -10.32 -7.56 23.60
C ALA A 52 -11.79 -7.60 24.05
N ASP A 53 -12.70 -6.94 23.32
CA ASP A 53 -14.15 -6.94 23.59
C ASP A 53 -14.71 -8.36 23.56
N LYS A 54 -14.29 -9.16 22.58
CA LYS A 54 -14.62 -10.58 22.51
C LYS A 54 -14.15 -11.33 23.76
N GLY A 55 -12.90 -11.10 24.16
CA GLY A 55 -12.31 -11.72 25.34
C GLY A 55 -13.11 -11.42 26.61
N GLU A 56 -13.53 -10.16 26.79
CA GLU A 56 -14.40 -9.75 27.90
C GLU A 56 -15.74 -10.50 27.85
N ILE A 57 -16.38 -10.56 26.68
CA ILE A 57 -17.68 -11.21 26.53
C ILE A 57 -17.61 -12.71 26.77
N ASP A 58 -16.54 -13.37 26.33
CA ASP A 58 -16.31 -14.79 26.61
C ASP A 58 -16.11 -15.08 28.12
N THR A 59 -15.90 -14.06 28.98
CA THR A 59 -15.89 -14.23 30.46
C THR A 59 -17.27 -14.20 31.10
N TYR A 60 -18.32 -13.75 30.38
CA TYR A 60 -19.66 -13.69 30.95
C TYR A 60 -20.25 -15.09 31.07
N GLU A 61 -20.34 -15.59 32.31
CA GLU A 61 -21.04 -16.84 32.62
C GLU A 61 -22.53 -16.60 32.93
N ILE A 62 -23.38 -17.44 32.35
CA ILE A 62 -24.80 -17.49 32.73
C ILE A 62 -24.90 -18.13 34.11
N ASN A 63 -25.50 -17.41 35.06
CA ASN A 63 -25.87 -18.01 36.34
C ASN A 63 -27.03 -19.00 36.15
N ALA A 64 -26.68 -20.27 35.90
CA ALA A 64 -27.62 -21.38 35.67
C ALA A 64 -28.60 -21.64 36.83
N LYS A 65 -28.34 -21.07 38.03
CA LYS A 65 -29.28 -21.14 39.15
C LYS A 65 -30.44 -20.15 39.02
N ARG A 66 -30.26 -19.05 38.27
CA ARG A 66 -31.25 -17.97 38.08
C ARG A 66 -31.93 -18.00 36.71
N TRP A 67 -31.22 -18.42 35.67
CA TRP A 67 -31.75 -18.48 34.30
C TRP A 67 -31.96 -19.96 33.93
N LYS A 68 -33.23 -20.35 33.74
CA LYS A 68 -33.62 -21.73 33.40
C LYS A 68 -34.73 -21.76 32.35
N GLY A 69 -34.78 -22.84 31.58
CA GLY A 69 -35.86 -23.09 30.63
C GLY A 69 -35.77 -22.17 29.41
N LYS A 70 -36.87 -21.52 29.02
CA LYS A 70 -36.94 -20.74 27.77
C LYS A 70 -35.91 -19.60 27.69
N GLU A 71 -35.65 -18.91 28.79
CA GLU A 71 -34.69 -17.79 28.81
C GLU A 71 -33.24 -18.25 28.66
N GLU A 72 -32.89 -19.38 29.26
CA GLU A 72 -31.58 -20.02 29.10
C GLU A 72 -31.36 -20.47 27.64
N THR A 73 -32.34 -21.14 27.05
CA THR A 73 -32.28 -21.56 25.65
C THR A 73 -32.17 -20.36 24.71
N ARG A 74 -32.95 -19.30 24.96
CA ARG A 74 -32.92 -18.07 24.17
C ARG A 74 -31.55 -17.39 24.23
N PHE A 75 -31.01 -17.21 25.43
CA PHE A 75 -29.67 -16.63 25.60
C PHE A 75 -28.61 -17.45 24.91
N SER A 76 -28.59 -18.77 25.13
CA SER A 76 -27.58 -19.64 24.53
C SER A 76 -27.61 -19.58 23.00
N GLY A 77 -28.81 -19.51 22.40
CA GLY A 77 -28.96 -19.34 20.95
C GLY A 77 -28.42 -18.00 20.47
N THR A 78 -28.86 -16.89 21.08
CA THR A 78 -28.41 -15.55 20.69
C THR A 78 -26.91 -15.34 20.93
N TYR A 79 -26.36 -15.90 22.01
CA TYR A 79 -24.93 -15.83 22.32
C TYR A 79 -24.09 -16.62 21.32
N ALA A 80 -24.53 -17.81 20.92
CA ALA A 80 -23.87 -18.60 19.89
C ALA A 80 -23.83 -17.85 18.54
N GLU A 81 -24.94 -17.25 18.14
CA GLU A 81 -25.03 -16.43 16.93
C GLU A 81 -24.11 -15.20 17.01
N TYR A 82 -24.11 -14.49 18.14
CA TYR A 82 -23.18 -13.38 18.38
C TYR A 82 -21.71 -13.81 18.22
N LYS A 83 -21.33 -14.93 18.84
CA LYS A 83 -19.97 -15.46 18.78
C LYS A 83 -19.53 -15.79 17.35
N GLU A 84 -20.43 -16.37 16.56
CA GLU A 84 -20.20 -16.67 15.15
C GLU A 84 -20.00 -15.38 14.34
N GLN A 85 -20.86 -14.38 14.52
CA GLN A 85 -20.78 -13.10 13.81
C GLN A 85 -19.47 -12.36 14.13
N VAL A 86 -19.06 -12.32 15.40
CA VAL A 86 -17.79 -11.72 15.81
C VAL A 86 -16.60 -12.46 15.19
N GLN A 87 -16.59 -13.79 15.23
CA GLN A 87 -15.53 -14.59 14.58
C GLN A 87 -15.44 -14.29 13.08
N LEU A 88 -16.59 -14.20 12.40
CA LEU A 88 -16.65 -13.86 10.99
C LEU A 88 -16.12 -12.46 10.72
N PHE A 89 -16.48 -11.48 11.56
CA PHE A 89 -16.00 -10.11 11.45
C PHE A 89 -14.48 -10.01 11.66
N VAL A 90 -13.94 -10.63 12.71
CA VAL A 90 -12.47 -10.72 12.94
C VAL A 90 -11.77 -11.29 11.71
N LYS A 91 -12.28 -12.42 11.21
CA LYS A 91 -11.69 -13.10 10.05
C LYS A 91 -11.66 -12.20 8.82
N LYS A 92 -12.78 -11.57 8.49
CA LYS A 92 -12.87 -10.65 7.33
C LYS A 92 -11.95 -9.45 7.49
N THR A 93 -11.84 -8.91 8.70
CA THR A 93 -10.98 -7.74 8.99
C THR A 93 -9.50 -8.11 8.84
N LYS A 94 -9.08 -9.28 9.34
CA LYS A 94 -7.72 -9.82 9.14
C LYS A 94 -7.41 -10.03 7.65
N GLN A 95 -8.34 -10.63 6.90
CA GLN A 95 -8.19 -10.83 5.45
C GLN A 95 -8.07 -9.50 4.69
N ALA A 96 -8.85 -8.48 5.08
CA ALA A 96 -8.76 -7.15 4.50
C ALA A 96 -7.40 -6.51 4.77
N LYS A 97 -6.88 -6.67 6.00
CA LYS A 97 -5.54 -6.21 6.37
C LYS A 97 -4.45 -6.91 5.54
N GLU A 98 -4.49 -8.24 5.43
CA GLU A 98 -3.57 -9.02 4.59
C GLU A 98 -3.59 -8.54 3.14
N THR A 99 -4.78 -8.28 2.58
CA THR A 99 -4.93 -7.74 1.22
C THR A 99 -4.28 -6.36 1.06
N ILE A 100 -4.38 -5.50 2.08
CA ILE A 100 -3.74 -4.18 2.09
C ILE A 100 -2.22 -4.32 2.19
N ASP A 101 -1.72 -5.22 3.03
CA ASP A 101 -0.29 -5.47 3.19
C ASP A 101 0.35 -6.00 1.90
N ASP A 102 -0.33 -6.93 1.21
CA ASP A 102 0.09 -7.41 -0.11
C ASP A 102 0.11 -6.27 -1.15
N GLU A 103 -0.87 -5.38 -1.09
CA GLU A 103 -0.94 -4.21 -1.98
C GLU A 103 0.18 -3.21 -1.73
N ILE A 104 0.60 -3.04 -0.46
CA ILE A 104 1.76 -2.22 -0.09
C ILE A 104 3.01 -2.77 -0.78
N VAL A 105 3.28 -4.06 -0.65
CA VAL A 105 4.44 -4.73 -1.27
C VAL A 105 4.43 -4.53 -2.79
N ARG A 106 3.26 -4.69 -3.43
CA ARG A 106 3.12 -4.45 -4.87
C ARG A 106 3.41 -3.00 -5.25
N CYS A 107 2.93 -2.03 -4.47
CA CYS A 107 3.18 -0.62 -4.71
C CYS A 107 4.66 -0.26 -4.51
N GLU A 108 5.34 -0.86 -3.53
CA GLU A 108 6.77 -0.69 -3.29
C GLU A 108 7.60 -1.18 -4.48
N ALA A 109 7.26 -2.36 -5.02
CA ALA A 109 7.90 -2.87 -6.24
C ALA A 109 7.71 -1.94 -7.44
N ASN A 110 6.50 -1.40 -7.63
CA ASN A 110 6.22 -0.44 -8.70
C ASN A 110 7.00 0.88 -8.51
N ARG A 111 7.11 1.36 -7.27
CA ARG A 111 7.90 2.54 -6.93
C ARG A 111 9.37 2.32 -7.24
N ALA A 112 9.94 1.19 -6.83
CA ALA A 112 11.33 0.82 -7.11
C ALA A 112 11.60 0.78 -8.62
N SER A 113 10.72 0.14 -9.40
CA SER A 113 10.83 0.10 -10.86
C SER A 113 10.85 1.49 -11.50
N CYS A 114 10.00 2.42 -11.02
CA CYS A 114 10.02 3.81 -11.49
C CYS A 114 11.35 4.51 -11.18
N LEU A 115 11.92 4.30 -9.99
CA LEU A 115 13.19 4.88 -9.60
C LEU A 115 14.36 4.33 -10.43
N THR A 116 14.41 3.01 -10.65
CA THR A 116 15.39 2.38 -11.54
C THR A 116 15.27 2.90 -12.97
N SER A 117 14.05 3.15 -13.47
CA SER A 117 13.85 3.78 -14.77
C SER A 117 14.43 5.19 -14.81
N ALA A 118 14.21 6.01 -13.77
CA ALA A 118 14.77 7.35 -13.68
C ALA A 118 16.31 7.34 -13.64
N GLU A 119 16.92 6.38 -12.94
CA GLU A 119 18.38 6.19 -12.90
C GLU A 119 18.95 5.85 -14.29
N ASN A 120 18.33 4.90 -15.00
CA ASN A 120 18.73 4.52 -16.35
C ASN A 120 18.63 5.68 -17.35
N LEU A 121 17.57 6.48 -17.25
CA LEU A 121 17.40 7.68 -18.06
C LEU A 121 18.45 8.75 -17.70
N SER A 122 18.81 8.87 -16.42
CA SER A 122 19.85 9.80 -15.96
C SER A 122 21.25 9.42 -16.48
N MET A 123 21.57 8.12 -16.53
CA MET A 123 22.82 7.64 -17.16
C MET A 123 22.84 7.94 -18.66
N SER A 124 21.71 7.72 -19.33
CA SER A 124 21.55 8.05 -20.76
C SER A 124 21.70 9.55 -21.01
N LEU A 125 21.16 10.39 -20.12
CA LEU A 125 21.27 11.85 -20.18
C LEU A 125 22.72 12.30 -20.10
N SER A 126 23.48 11.78 -19.11
CA SER A 126 24.91 12.08 -18.96
C SER A 126 25.71 11.74 -20.23
N THR A 127 25.39 10.61 -20.87
CA THR A 127 26.00 10.23 -22.15
C THR A 127 25.68 11.22 -23.27
N VAL A 128 24.42 11.66 -23.38
CA VAL A 128 24.00 12.65 -24.38
C VAL A 128 24.67 14.01 -24.12
N GLU A 129 24.78 14.43 -22.86
CA GLU A 129 25.46 15.67 -22.48
C GLU A 129 26.96 15.64 -22.79
N GLY A 130 27.62 14.50 -22.62
CA GLY A 130 29.00 14.29 -23.09
C GLY A 130 29.14 14.49 -24.60
N ARG A 131 28.22 13.94 -25.39
CA ARG A 131 28.22 14.10 -26.87
C ARG A 131 27.92 15.52 -27.31
N ILE A 132 27.01 16.22 -26.62
CA ILE A 132 26.72 17.63 -26.88
C ILE A 132 28.00 18.46 -26.72
N ARG A 133 28.73 18.28 -25.62
CA ARG A 133 30.01 19.00 -25.40
C ARG A 133 31.01 18.75 -26.52
N GLN A 134 31.23 17.48 -26.88
CA GLN A 134 32.13 17.12 -27.98
C GLN A 134 31.71 17.71 -29.33
N GLU A 135 30.42 17.82 -29.60
CA GLU A 135 29.92 18.40 -30.86
C GLU A 135 30.06 19.92 -30.85
N MET A 136 29.86 20.57 -29.71
CA MET A 136 30.09 22.01 -29.55
C MET A 136 31.56 22.40 -29.69
N GLU A 137 32.50 21.54 -29.30
CA GLU A 137 33.94 21.78 -29.46
C GLU A 137 34.43 21.65 -30.92
N LYS A 138 33.62 21.07 -31.81
CA LYS A 138 33.94 20.91 -33.24
C LYS A 138 33.38 22.03 -34.13
N GLU A 139 32.43 22.82 -33.61
CA GLU A 139 31.91 24.03 -34.29
C GLU A 139 32.80 25.24 -33.99
#